data_AF-A0AAE4QG59-F1
#
_entry.id   AF-A0AAE4QG59-F1
#
_cell.length_a   1.000
_cell.length_b   1.000
_cell.length_c   1.000
_cell.angle_alpha   90.00
_cell.angle_beta   90.00
_cell.angle_gamma   90.00
#
_symmetry.space_group_name_H-M   'P 1'
#
loop_
_entity.id
_entity.type
_entity.pdbx_description
1 polymer ?
#
loop_
_entity_poly.entity_id
_entity_poly.type
_entity_poly.pdbx_seq_one_letter_code
_entity_poly.pdbx_strand_id
1 'polypeptide(L)' 'MEQLNFSALEQPLFLLALQLIAFVLIICIVYGILYKTILKLNMPEWTAHAVATLFSLGSAYQAIMNFI' A
#
# COMPACT_ATOMS: atom_id res chain seq x y z
N MET A 1 -15.72 21.15 29.38
CA MET A 1 -15.93 19.70 29.19
C MET A 1 -15.69 19.40 27.73
N GLU A 2 -14.47 18.99 27.42
CA GLU A 2 -14.07 18.55 26.08
C GLU A 2 -14.75 17.21 25.77
N GLN A 3 -15.97 17.27 25.21
CA GLN A 3 -16.42 16.23 24.29
C GLN A 3 -15.58 16.38 23.02
N LEU A 4 -14.29 16.09 23.14
CA LEU A 4 -13.36 15.97 22.03
C LEU A 4 -14.02 14.97 21.08
N ASN A 5 -14.31 15.40 19.87
CA ASN A 5 -15.13 14.71 18.88
C ASN A 5 -14.55 13.32 18.54
N PHE A 6 -14.72 12.33 19.42
CA PHE A 6 -14.23 10.97 19.22
C PHE A 6 -14.88 10.35 17.97
N SER A 7 -16.17 10.62 17.72
CA SER A 7 -16.84 10.22 16.48
C SER A 7 -16.26 10.86 15.22
N ALA A 8 -15.66 12.06 15.30
CA ALA A 8 -14.96 12.65 14.15
C ALA A 8 -13.58 12.03 13.92
N LEU A 9 -13.02 11.31 14.91
CA LEU A 9 -11.74 10.61 14.82
C LEU A 9 -11.90 9.13 14.39
N GLU A 10 -13.04 8.51 14.70
CA GLU A 10 -13.36 7.13 14.27
C GLU A 10 -13.45 7.02 12.73
N GLN A 11 -14.00 8.03 12.07
CA GLN A 11 -14.15 8.06 10.62
C GLN A 11 -12.81 8.11 9.85
N PRO A 12 -11.84 8.98 10.18
CA PRO A 12 -10.52 8.95 9.56
C PRO A 12 -9.73 7.70 9.96
N LEU A 13 -9.91 7.16 11.18
CA LEU A 13 -9.27 5.90 11.59
C LEU A 13 -9.75 4.71 10.76
N PHE A 14 -11.05 4.64 10.48
CA PHE A 14 -11.65 3.61 9.65
C PHE A 14 -11.15 3.68 8.20
N LEU A 15 -11.08 4.89 7.62
CA LEU A 15 -10.50 5.09 6.29
C LEU A 15 -9.01 4.71 6.24
N LEU A 16 -8.25 5.04 7.28
CA LEU A 16 -6.84 4.67 7.38
C LEU A 16 -6.64 3.13 7.45
N ALA A 17 -7.48 2.45 8.24
CA ALA A 17 -7.47 1.00 8.33
C ALA A 17 -7.85 0.34 7.00
N LEU A 18 -8.89 0.85 6.33
CA LEU A 18 -9.31 0.38 5.01
C LEU A 18 -8.21 0.59 3.95
N GLN A 19 -7.54 1.74 3.98
CA GLN A 19 -6.39 2.05 3.12
C GLN A 19 -5.24 1.06 3.34
N LEU A 20 -4.89 0.76 4.59
CA LEU A 20 -3.88 -0.24 4.95
C LEU A 20 -4.23 -1.63 4.43
N ILE A 21 -5.49 -2.05 4.59
CA ILE A 21 -5.99 -3.34 4.08
C ILE A 21 -5.88 -3.39 2.55
N ALA A 22 -6.33 -2.34 1.86
CA ALA A 22 -6.22 -2.23 0.41
C ALA A 22 -4.75 -2.29 -0.05
N PHE A 23 -3.85 -1.63 0.67
CA PHE A 23 -2.41 -1.64 0.40
C PHE A 23 -1.81 -3.05 0.50
N VAL A 24 -2.14 -3.78 1.57
CA VAL A 24 -1.71 -5.18 1.76
C VAL A 24 -2.25 -6.08 0.66
N LEU A 25 -3.52 -5.91 0.28
CA LEU A 25 -4.14 -6.68 -0.81
C LEU A 25 -3.44 -6.44 -2.16
N ILE A 26 -3.10 -5.18 -2.46
CA ILE A 26 -2.37 -4.84 -3.68
C ILE A 26 -0.99 -5.48 -3.69
N ILE A 27 -0.22 -5.37 -2.58
CA ILE A 27 1.08 -6.05 -2.47
C ILE A 27 0.92 -7.55 -2.70
N CYS A 28 -0.09 -8.18 -2.08
CA CYS A 28 -0.30 -9.62 -2.18
C CYS A 28 -0.63 -10.06 -3.62
N ILE A 29 -1.49 -9.32 -4.32
CA ILE A 29 -1.81 -9.58 -5.73
C ILE A 29 -0.57 -9.38 -6.61
N VAL A 30 0.15 -8.27 -6.44
CA VAL A 30 1.34 -7.95 -7.21
C VAL A 30 2.43 -9.01 -6.99
N TYR A 31 2.66 -9.41 -5.75
CA TYR A 31 3.64 -10.46 -5.42
C TYR A 31 3.20 -11.82 -5.95
N GLY A 32 1.90 -12.14 -5.90
CA GLY A 32 1.37 -13.38 -6.48
C GLY A 32 1.54 -13.46 -8.00
N ILE A 33 1.24 -12.37 -8.72
CA ILE A 33 1.47 -12.26 -10.17
C ILE A 33 2.96 -12.35 -10.46
N LEU A 34 3.79 -11.65 -9.70
CA LEU A 34 5.21 -11.61 -9.92
C LEU A 34 5.87 -12.96 -9.63
N TYR A 35 5.46 -13.65 -8.56
CA TYR A 35 5.93 -14.99 -8.22
C TYR A 35 5.58 -15.99 -9.33
N LYS A 36 4.34 -15.96 -9.83
CA LYS A 36 3.91 -16.77 -10.98
C LYS A 36 4.70 -16.44 -12.24
N THR A 37 5.00 -15.16 -12.47
CA THR A 37 5.77 -14.68 -13.63
C THR A 37 7.22 -15.10 -13.54
N ILE A 38 7.87 -14.92 -12.39
CA ILE A 38 9.25 -15.34 -12.10
C ILE A 38 9.39 -16.86 -12.26
N LEU A 39 8.50 -17.66 -11.65
CA LEU A 39 8.51 -19.12 -11.79
C LEU A 39 8.32 -19.59 -13.23
N LYS A 40 7.51 -18.88 -14.01
CA LYS A 40 7.14 -19.30 -15.38
C LYS A 40 8.12 -18.77 -16.44
N LEU A 41 8.83 -17.68 -16.17
CA LEU A 41 9.77 -17.04 -17.09
C LEU A 41 11.24 -17.17 -16.67
N ASN A 42 11.54 -17.83 -15.54
CA ASN A 42 12.87 -17.86 -14.92
C ASN A 42 13.49 -16.45 -14.81
N MET A 43 12.63 -15.46 -14.52
CA MET A 43 13.00 -14.04 -14.54
C MET A 43 13.75 -13.68 -13.26
N PRO A 44 14.72 -12.75 -13.32
CA PRO A 44 15.65 -12.57 -12.23
C PRO A 44 15.09 -11.62 -11.15
N GLU A 45 15.63 -11.77 -9.94
CA GLU A 45 15.14 -11.21 -8.68
C GLU A 45 15.00 -9.67 -8.68
N TRP A 46 15.68 -8.98 -9.60
CA TRP A 46 15.61 -7.52 -9.76
C TRP A 46 14.21 -7.02 -10.12
N THR A 47 13.37 -7.85 -10.74
CA THR A 47 11.97 -7.47 -11.07
C THR A 47 11.14 -7.27 -9.80
N ALA A 48 11.39 -8.06 -8.75
CA ALA A 48 10.73 -7.89 -7.45
C ALA A 48 11.20 -6.63 -6.74
N HIS A 49 12.48 -6.32 -6.83
CA HIS A 49 13.04 -5.08 -6.31
C HIS A 49 12.49 -3.84 -7.03
N ALA A 50 12.36 -3.88 -8.36
CA ALA A 50 11.81 -2.77 -9.14
C ALA A 50 10.35 -2.48 -8.78
N VAL A 51 9.55 -3.53 -8.61
CA VAL A 51 8.14 -3.42 -8.20
C VAL A 51 8.01 -2.88 -6.77
N ALA A 52 8.80 -3.40 -5.82
CA ALA A 52 8.81 -2.89 -4.46
C ALA A 52 9.23 -1.41 -4.41
N THR A 53 10.20 -1.02 -5.24
CA THR A 53 10.68 0.36 -5.36
C THR A 53 9.60 1.29 -5.92
N LEU A 54 8.94 0.91 -7.02
CA LEU A 54 7.82 1.66 -7.61
C LEU A 54 6.65 1.79 -6.64
N PHE A 55 6.36 0.75 -5.88
CA PHE A 55 5.28 0.75 -4.90
C PHE A 55 5.61 1.63 -3.68
N SER A 56 6.85 1.60 -3.20
CA SER A 56 7.34 2.47 -2.13
C SER A 56 7.38 3.94 -2.57
N LEU A 57 7.78 4.22 -3.81
CA LEU A 57 7.72 5.55 -4.42
C LEU A 57 6.28 6.05 -4.60
N GLY A 58 5.38 5.20 -5.09
CA GLY A 58 3.97 5.56 -5.29
C GLY A 58 3.25 5.89 -3.97
N SER A 59 3.52 5.10 -2.93
CA SER A 59 2.97 5.36 -1.59
C SER A 59 3.58 6.59 -0.92
N ALA A 60 4.90 6.81 -1.06
CA ALA A 60 5.54 8.04 -0.60
C ALA A 60 4.99 9.28 -1.32
N TYR A 61 4.78 9.20 -2.63
CA TYR A 61 4.20 10.28 -3.42
C TYR A 61 2.77 10.61 -2.98
N GLN A 62 1.93 9.59 -2.80
CA GLN A 62 0.57 9.78 -2.30
C GLN A 62 0.58 10.36 -0.87
N ALA A 63 1.49 9.91 -0.01
CA ALA A 63 1.63 10.45 1.34
C ALA A 63 2.05 11.93 1.33
N ILE A 64 2.96 12.34 0.44
CA ILE A 64 3.39 13.73 0.28
C ILE A 64 2.25 14.59 -0.28
N MET A 65 1.54 14.14 -1.33
CA MET A 65 0.41 14.89 -1.89
C MET A 65 -0.76 15.02 -0.91
N ASN A 66 -0.99 14.02 -0.06
CA ASN A 66 -2.05 14.08 0.96
C ASN A 66 -1.65 14.94 2.17
N PHE A 67 -0.39 15.37 2.26
CA PHE A 67 0.15 16.22 3.33
C PHE A 67 0.24 17.71 2.93
N ILE A 68 0.18 18.02 1.64
CA ILE A 68 0.15 19.37 1.05
C ILE A 68 -1.30 19.82 0.86
#